data_AF-A0A8B8DQP5-F1
#
_entry.id   AF-A0A8B8DQP5-F1
#
_cell.length_a   1.000
_cell.length_b   1.000
_cell.length_c   1.000
_cell.angle_alpha   90.00
_cell.angle_beta   90.00
_cell.angle_gamma   90.00
#
_symmetry.space_group_name_H-M   'P 1'
#
loop_
_entity.id
_entity.type
_entity.pdbx_description
1 polymer ?
#
loop_
_entity_poly.entity_id
_entity_poly.type
_entity_poly.pdbx_seq_one_letter_code
_entity_poly.pdbx_strand_id
1 'polypeptide(L)'
;MTSEEEQRQVILALGKSFAQCTDFDLWGQPIEAIDGYKRLAKQLDDLANAVSPLFSDEQKKVLRKIGICLDLRCKALQAPDTINGILLDDLKKIGNTLDSILNQRCRDFPVDVMAAQLQSRTLPNTQSRSQEGDDLDEEKQGSRAKGSLLPRPLAYSGMKVLSVKIEKIGLKDATQYIEPYITVSVRDVLGAELTTSQDTPVATKKENKCIVFNEEVHIQKSLESLPSGFSIFYEFKHFKPKKNMISTKCWAFMEKDEIKEGPVALELYQKPADYKRKHIKLLTVKPLYLHLKVIFNT
;
A
#
# COMPACT_ATOMS: atom_id res chain seq x y z
N MET A 1 27.75 30.48 12.99
CA MET A 1 27.30 29.12 13.37
C MET A 1 28.52 28.22 13.38
N THR A 2 28.59 27.25 14.29
CA THR A 2 29.61 26.19 14.20
C THR A 2 29.27 25.26 13.02
N SER A 3 30.28 24.62 12.44
CA SER A 3 30.11 23.66 11.33
C SER A 3 29.10 22.54 11.68
N GLU A 4 29.08 22.10 12.93
CA GLU A 4 28.13 21.10 13.42
C GLU A 4 26.68 21.59 13.46
N GLU A 5 26.45 22.84 13.88
CA GLU A 5 25.10 23.41 13.90
C GLU A 5 24.58 23.64 12.48
N GLU A 6 25.46 24.07 11.56
CA GLU A 6 25.13 24.16 10.13
C GLU A 6 24.78 22.79 9.54
N GLN A 7 25.58 21.76 9.83
CA GLN A 7 25.32 20.39 9.38
C GLN A 7 23.97 19.87 9.92
N ARG A 8 23.65 20.15 11.18
CA ARG A 8 22.39 19.76 11.81
C ARG A 8 21.19 20.43 11.15
N GLN A 9 21.27 21.72 10.84
CA GLN A 9 20.18 22.44 10.15
C GLN A 9 19.92 21.87 8.75
N VAL A 10 20.99 21.53 8.02
CA VAL A 10 20.87 20.88 6.70
C VAL A 10 20.17 19.52 6.82
N ILE A 11 20.57 18.68 7.78
CA ILE A 11 19.94 17.35 7.99
C ILE A 11 18.47 17.49 8.38
N LEU A 12 18.11 18.43 9.25
CA LEU A 12 16.70 18.69 9.61
C LEU A 12 15.86 19.12 8.41
N ALA A 13 16.40 19.98 7.56
CA ALA A 13 15.72 20.41 6.33
C ALA A 13 15.51 19.24 5.35
N LEU A 14 16.54 18.39 5.17
CA LEU A 14 16.46 17.18 4.36
C LEU A 14 15.42 16.19 4.93
N GLY A 15 15.42 15.97 6.24
CA GLY A 15 14.45 15.08 6.91
C GLY A 15 13.01 15.58 6.75
N LYS A 16 12.77 16.89 6.86
CA LYS A 16 11.45 17.48 6.61
C LYS A 16 11.01 17.30 5.15
N SER A 17 11.91 17.55 4.20
CA SER A 17 11.65 17.35 2.77
C SER A 17 11.34 15.87 2.48
N PHE A 18 12.13 14.96 3.04
CA PHE A 18 11.93 13.51 2.93
C PHE A 18 10.56 13.08 3.45
N ALA A 19 10.18 13.52 4.66
CA ALA A 19 8.88 13.21 5.26
C ALA A 19 7.73 13.69 4.36
N GLN A 20 7.81 14.92 3.86
CA GLN A 20 6.81 15.49 2.95
C GLN A 20 6.69 14.68 1.66
N CYS A 21 7.79 14.23 1.07
CA CYS A 21 7.76 13.39 -0.13
C CYS A 21 7.12 12.02 0.16
N THR A 22 7.45 11.41 1.31
CA THR A 22 6.84 10.13 1.72
C THR A 22 5.37 10.25 2.06
N ASP A 23 4.92 11.43 2.51
CA ASP A 23 3.50 11.71 2.73
C ASP A 23 2.75 11.77 1.40
N PHE A 24 3.28 12.47 0.39
CA PHE A 24 2.69 12.46 -0.96
C PHE A 24 2.62 11.06 -1.56
N ASP A 25 3.69 10.28 -1.42
CA ASP A 25 3.74 8.88 -1.86
C ASP A 25 2.67 8.04 -1.15
N LEU A 26 2.57 8.18 0.18
CA LEU A 26 1.56 7.50 1.00
C LEU A 26 0.13 7.92 0.65
N TRP A 27 -0.09 9.19 0.30
CA TRP A 27 -1.39 9.74 -0.10
C TRP A 27 -1.78 9.40 -1.54
N GLY A 28 -0.93 8.68 -2.27
CA GLY A 28 -1.19 8.32 -3.66
C GLY A 28 -1.11 9.53 -4.60
N GLN A 29 -0.21 10.47 -4.31
CA GLN A 29 0.10 11.63 -5.14
C GLN A 29 1.46 11.41 -5.84
N PRO A 30 1.52 10.56 -6.89
CA PRO A 30 2.78 10.13 -7.47
C PRO A 30 3.52 11.27 -8.17
N ILE A 31 2.83 12.25 -8.74
CA ILE A 31 3.46 13.39 -9.43
C ILE A 31 4.23 14.24 -8.42
N GLU A 32 3.58 14.61 -7.32
CA GLU A 32 4.14 15.38 -6.22
C GLU A 32 5.26 14.62 -5.50
N ALA A 33 5.06 13.32 -5.28
CA ALA A 33 6.09 12.45 -4.70
C ALA A 33 7.33 12.37 -5.60
N ILE A 34 7.16 12.14 -6.90
CA ILE A 34 8.27 12.06 -7.86
C ILE A 34 9.01 13.40 -7.96
N ASP A 35 8.30 14.54 -8.05
CA ASP A 35 8.96 15.86 -8.09
C ASP A 35 9.76 16.12 -6.80
N GLY A 36 9.15 15.81 -5.66
CA GLY A 36 9.79 15.93 -4.35
C GLY A 36 11.04 15.06 -4.23
N TYR A 37 10.94 13.78 -4.56
CA TYR A 37 12.07 12.84 -4.52
C TYR A 37 13.20 13.23 -5.48
N LYS A 38 12.90 13.66 -6.71
CA LYS A 38 13.92 14.14 -7.66
C LYS A 38 14.66 15.37 -7.12
N ARG A 39 13.91 16.32 -6.56
CA ARG A 39 14.48 17.54 -5.96
C ARG A 39 15.38 17.20 -4.77
N LEU A 40 14.94 16.30 -3.91
CA LEU A 40 15.71 15.85 -2.75
C LEU A 40 16.94 15.05 -3.16
N ALA A 41 16.83 14.14 -4.13
CA ALA A 41 17.97 13.38 -4.67
C ALA A 41 19.05 14.31 -5.23
N LYS A 42 18.65 15.36 -5.98
CA LYS A 42 19.57 16.39 -6.47
C LYS A 42 20.27 17.14 -5.32
N GLN A 43 19.54 17.56 -4.29
CA GLN A 43 20.13 18.21 -3.13
C GLN A 43 21.15 17.32 -2.41
N LEU A 44 20.84 16.02 -2.26
CA LEU A 44 21.76 15.04 -1.66
C LEU A 44 23.02 14.84 -2.51
N ASP A 45 22.89 14.81 -3.83
CA ASP A 45 24.03 14.69 -4.76
C ASP A 45 24.91 15.95 -4.73
N ASP A 46 24.30 17.14 -4.76
CA ASP A 46 25.00 18.42 -4.64
C ASP A 46 25.81 18.49 -3.32
N LEU A 47 25.21 18.05 -2.20
CA LEU A 47 25.89 17.98 -0.89
C LEU A 47 27.00 16.91 -0.87
N ALA A 48 26.79 15.77 -1.51
CA ALA A 48 27.77 14.69 -1.55
C ALA A 48 28.99 15.04 -2.42
N ASN A 49 28.80 15.88 -3.44
CA ASN A 49 29.85 16.29 -4.38
C ASN A 49 30.45 17.67 -4.05
N ALA A 50 29.89 18.38 -3.07
CA ALA A 50 30.44 19.63 -2.58
C ALA A 50 31.88 19.45 -2.07
N VAL A 51 32.74 20.41 -2.41
CA VAL A 51 34.13 20.51 -1.89
C VAL A 51 34.14 20.86 -0.40
N SER A 52 33.01 21.33 0.14
CA SER A 52 32.84 21.67 1.55
C SER A 52 33.18 20.50 2.49
N PRO A 53 33.88 20.75 3.61
CA PRO A 53 34.13 19.77 4.66
C PRO A 53 32.91 19.55 5.57
N LEU A 54 31.74 20.13 5.26
CA LEU A 54 30.52 20.04 6.07
C LEU A 54 30.09 18.59 6.34
N PHE A 55 30.40 17.66 5.42
CA PHE A 55 30.18 16.22 5.59
C PHE A 55 31.48 15.46 5.37
N SER A 56 31.74 14.46 6.21
CA SER A 56 32.83 13.49 6.01
C SER A 56 32.57 12.60 4.79
N ASP A 57 33.62 11.96 4.25
CA ASP A 57 33.49 11.08 3.09
C ASP A 57 32.53 9.91 3.32
N GLU A 58 32.48 9.36 4.53
CA GLU A 58 31.53 8.31 4.89
C GLU A 58 30.08 8.84 4.91
N GLN A 59 29.85 10.03 5.46
CA GLN A 59 28.53 10.66 5.40
C GLN A 59 28.13 10.97 3.95
N LYS A 60 29.06 11.45 3.12
CA LYS A 60 28.82 11.69 1.67
C LYS A 60 28.45 10.40 0.94
N LYS A 61 29.07 9.25 1.27
CA LYS A 61 28.65 7.94 0.73
C LYS A 61 27.22 7.58 1.12
N VAL A 62 26.83 7.85 2.36
CA VAL A 62 25.45 7.61 2.83
C VAL A 62 24.45 8.51 2.09
N LEU A 63 24.76 9.81 1.93
CA LEU A 63 23.92 10.73 1.15
C LEU A 63 23.69 10.22 -0.29
N ARG A 64 24.74 9.73 -0.96
CA ARG A 64 24.61 9.13 -2.31
C ARG A 64 23.72 7.90 -2.33
N LYS A 65 23.86 7.00 -1.34
CA LYS A 65 23.00 5.81 -1.23
C LYS A 65 21.53 6.20 -1.05
N ILE A 66 21.24 7.21 -0.24
CA ILE A 66 19.89 7.76 -0.08
C ILE A 66 19.38 8.30 -1.42
N GLY A 67 20.18 9.12 -2.12
CA GLY A 67 19.83 9.67 -3.43
C GLY A 67 19.47 8.58 -4.44
N ILE A 68 20.28 7.53 -4.55
CA ILE A 68 19.99 6.37 -5.40
C ILE A 68 18.65 5.72 -5.03
N CYS A 69 18.35 5.61 -3.74
CA CYS A 69 17.11 5.00 -3.29
C CYS A 69 15.88 5.83 -3.70
N LEU A 70 15.98 7.15 -3.64
CA LEU A 70 14.93 8.06 -4.10
C LEU A 70 14.71 7.96 -5.62
N ASP A 71 15.79 7.85 -6.41
CA ASP A 71 15.69 7.65 -7.85
C ASP A 71 15.03 6.30 -8.21
N LEU A 72 15.38 5.24 -7.49
CA LEU A 72 14.75 3.93 -7.65
C LEU A 72 13.26 3.96 -7.26
N ARG A 73 12.88 4.72 -6.24
CA ARG A 73 11.47 4.93 -5.91
C ARG A 73 10.75 5.72 -6.99
N CYS A 74 11.37 6.76 -7.55
CA CYS A 74 10.78 7.51 -8.67
C CYS A 74 10.47 6.59 -9.85
N LYS A 75 11.40 5.70 -10.21
CA LYS A 75 11.18 4.71 -11.27
C LYS A 75 10.02 3.77 -10.96
N ALA A 76 9.92 3.28 -9.72
CA ALA A 76 8.80 2.45 -9.28
C ALA A 76 7.45 3.17 -9.38
N LEU A 77 7.41 4.46 -9.03
CA LEU A 77 6.20 5.29 -9.13
C LEU A 77 5.83 5.63 -10.59
N GLN A 78 6.81 5.73 -11.48
CA GLN A 78 6.60 5.99 -12.91
C GLN A 78 6.17 4.75 -13.70
N ALA A 79 6.49 3.56 -13.22
CA ALA A 79 6.16 2.28 -13.86
C ALA A 79 5.53 1.31 -12.84
N PRO A 80 4.31 1.60 -12.34
CA PRO A 80 3.67 0.82 -11.28
C PRO A 80 3.40 -0.64 -11.65
N ASP A 81 3.34 -0.97 -12.95
CA ASP A 81 3.16 -2.33 -13.45
C ASP A 81 4.47 -3.17 -13.42
N THR A 82 5.60 -2.58 -13.03
CA THR A 82 6.87 -3.30 -12.89
C THR A 82 7.17 -3.61 -11.42
N ILE A 83 7.56 -4.86 -11.13
CA ILE A 83 7.93 -5.35 -9.78
C ILE A 83 9.28 -4.74 -9.32
N ASN A 84 9.85 -3.79 -10.06
CA ASN A 84 11.23 -3.36 -9.91
C ASN A 84 11.34 -1.96 -9.30
N GLY A 85 12.10 -1.86 -8.20
CA GLY A 85 12.45 -0.59 -7.55
C GLY A 85 12.39 -0.69 -6.03
N ILE A 86 12.42 0.45 -5.35
CA ILE A 86 12.34 0.51 -3.89
C ILE A 86 10.88 0.69 -3.45
N LEU A 87 10.44 -0.13 -2.49
CA LEU A 87 9.12 -0.02 -1.86
C LEU A 87 9.11 1.16 -0.89
N LEU A 88 7.93 1.77 -0.68
CA LEU A 88 7.78 2.87 0.27
C LEU A 88 8.19 2.47 1.69
N ASP A 89 7.92 1.23 2.10
CA ASP A 89 8.30 0.73 3.43
C ASP A 89 9.82 0.61 3.58
N ASP A 90 10.53 0.19 2.53
CA ASP A 90 11.99 0.18 2.52
C ASP A 90 12.56 1.59 2.49
N LEU A 91 11.92 2.50 1.75
CA LEU A 91 12.28 3.91 1.75
C LEU A 91 12.10 4.53 3.14
N LYS A 92 11.00 4.26 3.84
CA LYS A 92 10.75 4.76 5.21
C LYS A 92 11.82 4.31 6.22
N LYS A 93 12.41 3.13 6.05
CA LYS A 93 13.56 2.68 6.88
C LYS A 93 14.78 3.60 6.73
N ILE A 94 14.93 4.26 5.58
CA ILE A 94 16.01 5.22 5.28
C ILE A 94 15.83 6.54 6.04
N GLY A 95 14.59 6.89 6.44
CA GLY A 95 14.32 8.11 7.21
C GLY A 95 15.17 8.19 8.50
N ASN A 96 15.27 7.07 9.24
CA ASN A 96 16.12 6.99 10.43
C ASN A 96 17.62 7.08 10.11
N THR A 97 18.03 6.72 8.89
CA THR A 97 19.42 6.82 8.44
C THR A 97 19.83 8.27 8.23
N LEU A 98 18.94 9.14 7.71
CA LEU A 98 19.18 10.59 7.58
C LEU A 98 19.52 11.22 8.94
N ASP A 99 18.73 10.91 9.98
CA ASP A 99 18.98 11.39 11.35
C ASP A 99 20.25 10.80 11.96
N SER A 100 20.62 9.57 11.55
CA SER A 100 21.82 8.88 12.04
C SER A 100 23.13 9.37 11.42
N ILE A 101 23.07 10.16 10.33
CA ILE A 101 24.25 10.77 9.69
C ILE A 101 25.02 11.63 10.70
N LEU A 102 24.33 12.35 11.58
CA LEU A 102 24.95 13.23 12.59
C LEU A 102 25.70 12.45 13.68
N ASN A 103 25.29 11.21 13.99
CA ASN A 103 25.82 10.44 15.11
C ASN A 103 26.92 9.43 14.72
N GLN A 104 27.36 9.42 13.45
CA GLN A 104 28.34 8.45 12.91
C GLN A 104 28.02 6.96 13.20
N ARG A 105 26.74 6.64 13.50
CA ARG A 105 26.27 5.28 13.78
C ARG A 105 25.90 4.50 12.52
N CYS A 106 26.25 5.00 11.34
CA CYS A 106 25.87 4.39 10.07
C CYS A 106 26.83 3.23 9.72
N ARG A 107 26.77 2.13 10.48
CA ARG A 107 27.57 0.93 10.17
C ARG A 107 26.91 0.03 9.13
N ASP A 108 25.58 0.01 9.08
CA ASP A 108 24.80 -0.78 8.11
C ASP A 108 23.69 0.08 7.47
N PHE A 109 23.72 0.23 6.15
CA PHE A 109 22.67 0.93 5.41
C PHE A 109 21.44 -0.01 5.29
N PRO A 110 20.21 0.46 5.59
CA PRO A 110 19.09 -0.44 5.86
C PRO A 110 18.48 -1.11 4.62
N VAL A 111 19.00 -0.81 3.43
CA VAL A 111 18.51 -1.31 2.15
C VAL A 111 19.68 -1.81 1.32
N ASP A 112 19.56 -2.99 0.71
CA ASP A 112 20.55 -3.47 -0.27
C ASP A 112 20.37 -2.73 -1.60
N VAL A 113 21.09 -1.62 -1.72
CA VAL A 113 21.08 -0.76 -2.91
C VAL A 113 21.52 -1.54 -4.16
N MET A 114 22.43 -2.51 -4.02
CA MET A 114 22.95 -3.27 -5.16
C MET A 114 21.90 -4.26 -5.67
N ALA A 115 21.20 -4.96 -4.77
CA ALA A 115 20.07 -5.80 -5.14
C ALA A 115 18.96 -4.99 -5.84
N ALA A 116 18.62 -3.81 -5.30
CA ALA A 116 17.60 -2.92 -5.88
C ALA A 116 18.02 -2.36 -7.26
N GLN A 117 19.31 -2.12 -7.49
CA GLN A 117 19.84 -1.72 -8.79
C GLN A 117 19.89 -2.88 -9.80
N LEU A 118 20.25 -4.09 -9.37
CA LEU A 118 20.34 -5.27 -10.24
C LEU A 118 18.97 -5.70 -10.79
N GLN A 119 17.90 -5.48 -10.04
CA GLN A 119 16.52 -5.69 -10.49
C GLN A 119 16.09 -4.71 -11.60
N SER A 120 16.82 -3.61 -11.83
CA SER A 120 16.49 -2.60 -12.85
C SER A 120 17.04 -2.89 -14.25
N ARG A 121 17.55 -4.10 -14.52
CA ARG A 121 18.05 -4.49 -15.86
C ARG A 121 17.09 -5.44 -16.56
N THR A 122 16.51 -4.98 -17.68
CA THR A 122 16.03 -5.87 -18.73
C THR A 122 16.49 -5.41 -20.12
N LEU A 123 16.86 -6.43 -20.90
CA LEU A 123 17.18 -6.48 -22.34
C LEU A 123 15.97 -6.08 -23.23
N PRO A 124 16.14 -5.93 -24.56
CA PRO A 124 15.51 -4.89 -25.35
C PRO A 124 14.13 -5.20 -25.94
N ASN A 125 13.35 -4.13 -26.05
CA ASN A 125 12.44 -3.73 -27.13
C ASN A 125 11.26 -4.65 -27.51
N THR A 126 10.05 -4.14 -27.32
CA THR A 126 9.01 -4.28 -28.35
C THR A 126 8.28 -2.95 -28.46
N GLN A 127 8.43 -2.32 -29.63
CA GLN A 127 7.73 -1.12 -30.02
C GLN A 127 6.23 -1.42 -30.17
N SER A 128 5.40 -0.54 -29.62
CA SER A 128 4.15 -0.16 -30.29
C SER A 128 3.83 1.28 -29.92
N ARG A 129 4.02 2.12 -30.94
CA ARG A 129 3.64 3.52 -31.05
C ARG A 129 2.12 3.62 -31.18
N SER A 130 1.49 4.58 -30.51
CA SER A 130 0.29 5.28 -30.98
C SER A 130 0.19 6.62 -30.27
N GLN A 131 -0.09 7.67 -31.05
CA GLN A 131 -0.11 9.08 -30.67
C GLN A 131 -1.48 9.49 -30.10
N GLU A 132 -1.41 10.47 -29.20
CA GLU A 132 -2.29 11.65 -28.99
C GLU A 132 -3.82 11.52 -29.17
N GLY A 133 -4.54 11.92 -28.11
CA GLY A 133 -5.97 12.24 -28.13
C GLY A 133 -6.43 12.75 -26.78
N ASP A 134 -6.71 14.04 -26.71
CA ASP A 134 -7.25 14.83 -25.61
C ASP A 134 -8.67 14.34 -25.25
N ASP A 135 -8.89 13.83 -24.01
CA ASP A 135 -10.21 13.77 -23.36
C ASP A 135 -10.05 13.42 -21.85
N LEU A 136 -10.20 14.46 -21.02
CA LEU A 136 -9.87 14.51 -19.60
C LEU A 136 -10.87 13.85 -18.62
N ASP A 137 -11.66 12.86 -19.02
CA ASP A 137 -12.72 12.29 -18.14
C ASP A 137 -12.79 10.75 -18.03
N GLU A 138 -12.01 9.96 -18.78
CA GLU A 138 -12.08 8.48 -18.71
C GLU A 138 -11.16 7.82 -17.65
N GLU A 139 -10.08 8.47 -17.22
CA GLU A 139 -9.06 7.84 -16.34
C GLU A 139 -9.56 7.57 -14.89
N LYS A 140 -10.50 8.37 -14.38
CA LYS A 140 -11.08 8.14 -13.04
C LYS A 140 -12.00 6.92 -12.98
N GLN A 141 -12.53 6.49 -14.12
CA GLN A 141 -13.43 5.35 -14.21
C GLN A 141 -12.65 4.04 -14.47
N GLY A 142 -11.56 4.13 -15.24
CA GLY A 142 -10.65 3.00 -15.52
C GLY A 142 -9.86 2.49 -14.30
N SER A 143 -9.46 3.38 -13.39
CA SER A 143 -8.71 3.00 -12.17
C SER A 143 -9.56 2.21 -11.17
N ARG A 144 -10.84 2.56 -10.99
CA ARG A 144 -11.75 1.86 -10.05
C ARG A 144 -12.09 0.44 -10.50
N ALA A 145 -12.23 0.23 -11.81
CA ALA A 145 -12.58 -1.08 -12.36
C ALA A 145 -11.52 -2.14 -12.02
N LYS A 146 -10.24 -1.74 -11.96
CA LYS A 146 -9.11 -2.63 -11.68
C LYS A 146 -8.91 -2.96 -10.18
N GLY A 147 -9.44 -2.14 -9.27
CA GLY A 147 -9.16 -2.29 -7.83
C GLY A 147 -7.74 -1.87 -7.43
N SER A 148 -7.33 -2.20 -6.21
CA SER A 148 -6.03 -1.88 -5.61
C SER A 148 -5.40 -3.07 -4.88
N LEU A 149 -5.70 -4.30 -5.33
CA LEU A 149 -5.10 -5.51 -4.77
C LEU A 149 -3.58 -5.49 -4.94
N LEU A 150 -2.87 -5.81 -3.87
CA LEU A 150 -1.41 -5.82 -3.82
C LEU A 150 -0.89 -7.25 -4.04
N PRO A 151 0.33 -7.42 -4.58
CA PRO A 151 0.94 -8.73 -4.73
C PRO A 151 1.14 -9.42 -3.39
N ARG A 152 1.36 -10.74 -3.43
CA ARG A 152 1.70 -11.53 -2.24
C ARG A 152 3.00 -11.00 -1.63
N PRO A 153 3.05 -10.69 -0.32
CA PRO A 153 4.29 -10.28 0.32
C PRO A 153 5.25 -11.47 0.44
N LEU A 154 6.54 -11.17 0.49
CA LEU A 154 7.59 -12.18 0.69
C LEU A 154 7.44 -12.82 2.08
N ALA A 155 7.43 -14.15 2.11
CA ALA A 155 7.50 -14.90 3.35
C ALA A 155 8.96 -14.94 3.84
N TYR A 156 9.17 -14.60 5.11
CA TYR A 156 10.43 -14.86 5.81
C TYR A 156 10.39 -16.25 6.42
N SER A 157 11.55 -16.91 6.52
CA SER A 157 11.66 -18.25 7.11
C SER A 157 10.97 -18.32 8.48
N GLY A 158 9.99 -19.21 8.62
CA GLY A 158 9.22 -19.43 9.84
C GLY A 158 8.01 -18.50 10.05
N MET A 159 7.71 -17.59 9.12
CA MET A 159 6.53 -16.72 9.19
C MET A 159 5.44 -17.16 8.22
N LYS A 160 4.17 -16.98 8.60
CA LYS A 160 3.03 -17.31 7.75
C LYS A 160 2.42 -16.07 7.12
N VAL A 161 2.29 -16.08 5.80
CA VAL A 161 1.57 -15.07 5.04
C VAL A 161 0.17 -15.58 4.73
N LEU A 162 -0.84 -14.75 4.99
CA LEU A 162 -2.24 -15.09 4.77
C LEU A 162 -2.72 -14.53 3.42
N SER A 163 -3.34 -15.39 2.60
CA SER A 163 -4.22 -14.97 1.51
C SER A 163 -5.67 -15.26 1.88
N VAL A 164 -6.58 -14.39 1.44
CA VAL A 164 -8.03 -14.62 1.52
C VAL A 164 -8.61 -14.51 0.12
N LYS A 165 -9.15 -15.61 -0.39
CA LYS A 165 -9.94 -15.59 -1.62
C LYS A 165 -11.38 -15.18 -1.28
N ILE A 166 -11.81 -14.04 -1.81
CA ILE A 166 -13.19 -13.58 -1.74
C ILE A 166 -13.96 -14.26 -2.87
N GLU A 167 -14.77 -15.25 -2.54
CA GLU A 167 -15.50 -16.02 -3.55
C GLU A 167 -16.74 -15.25 -4.01
N LYS A 168 -17.64 -14.95 -3.07
CA LYS A 168 -18.93 -14.32 -3.37
C LYS A 168 -19.58 -13.73 -2.12
N ILE A 169 -20.52 -12.80 -2.32
CA ILE A 169 -21.35 -12.23 -1.25
C ILE A 169 -22.84 -12.42 -1.55
N GLY A 170 -23.58 -12.93 -0.56
CA GLY A 170 -25.03 -13.07 -0.61
C GLY A 170 -25.74 -11.77 -0.21
N LEU A 171 -26.61 -11.23 -1.07
CA LEU A 171 -27.41 -10.03 -0.80
C LEU A 171 -28.82 -10.21 -1.36
N LYS A 172 -29.84 -9.64 -0.69
CA LYS A 172 -31.24 -9.75 -1.12
C LYS A 172 -31.49 -9.12 -2.50
N ASP A 173 -30.72 -8.09 -2.81
CA ASP A 173 -30.85 -7.16 -3.94
C ASP A 173 -29.54 -7.08 -4.76
N ALA A 174 -28.81 -8.20 -4.84
CA ALA A 174 -27.47 -8.30 -5.46
C ALA A 174 -27.34 -7.64 -6.84
N THR A 175 -28.35 -7.79 -7.70
CA THR A 175 -28.32 -7.26 -9.08
C THR A 175 -28.47 -5.74 -9.16
N GLN A 176 -28.92 -5.07 -8.10
CA GLN A 176 -29.18 -3.62 -8.10
C GLN A 176 -27.93 -2.78 -7.81
N TYR A 177 -26.86 -3.38 -7.28
CA TYR A 177 -25.66 -2.65 -6.92
C TYR A 177 -24.82 -2.33 -8.17
N ILE A 178 -24.48 -1.07 -8.36
CA ILE A 178 -23.69 -0.58 -9.49
C ILE A 178 -22.22 -0.51 -9.07
N GLU A 179 -21.34 -1.00 -9.95
CA GLU A 179 -19.89 -1.09 -9.71
C GLU A 179 -19.53 -1.62 -8.31
N PRO A 180 -20.04 -2.81 -7.91
CA PRO A 180 -19.79 -3.32 -6.57
C PRO A 180 -18.36 -3.81 -6.42
N TYR A 181 -17.73 -3.48 -5.30
CA TYR A 181 -16.41 -3.96 -4.92
C TYR A 181 -16.32 -4.18 -3.41
N ILE A 182 -15.27 -4.87 -2.94
CA ILE A 182 -15.01 -5.06 -1.51
C ILE A 182 -13.69 -4.39 -1.14
N THR A 183 -13.71 -3.57 -0.08
CA THR A 183 -12.50 -3.09 0.58
C THR A 183 -12.12 -4.07 1.69
N VAL A 184 -10.87 -4.52 1.70
CA VAL A 184 -10.27 -5.34 2.76
C VAL A 184 -9.29 -4.48 3.55
N SER A 185 -9.43 -4.47 4.88
CA SER A 185 -8.50 -3.74 5.76
C SER A 185 -8.16 -4.58 6.99
N VAL A 186 -6.92 -4.49 7.46
CA VAL A 186 -6.49 -5.12 8.72
C VAL A 186 -6.40 -4.03 9.77
N ARG A 187 -7.08 -4.23 10.90
CA ARG A 187 -7.17 -3.22 11.95
C ARG A 187 -6.87 -3.79 13.33
N ASP A 188 -6.36 -2.95 14.21
CA ASP A 188 -6.12 -3.30 15.61
C ASP A 188 -7.41 -3.25 16.46
N VAL A 189 -7.28 -3.48 17.77
CA VAL A 189 -8.39 -3.43 18.74
C VAL A 189 -9.02 -2.05 18.90
N LEU A 190 -8.31 -0.98 18.52
CA LEU A 190 -8.80 0.39 18.56
C LEU A 190 -9.42 0.82 17.22
N GLY A 191 -9.34 -0.03 16.20
CA GLY A 191 -9.84 0.21 14.85
C GLY A 191 -8.86 0.97 13.94
N ALA A 192 -7.60 1.14 14.35
CA ALA A 192 -6.57 1.76 13.53
C ALA A 192 -6.07 0.78 12.45
N GLU A 193 -5.77 1.27 11.24
CA GLU A 193 -5.26 0.44 10.14
C GLU A 193 -3.83 -0.01 10.42
N LEU A 194 -3.59 -1.31 10.25
CA LEU A 194 -2.28 -1.95 10.45
C LEU A 194 -1.53 -2.19 9.13
N THR A 195 -2.26 -2.20 8.02
CA THR A 195 -1.75 -2.35 6.65
C THR A 195 -2.57 -1.47 5.71
N THR A 196 -2.04 -1.18 4.52
CA THR A 196 -2.81 -0.53 3.45
C THR A 196 -4.08 -1.32 3.13
N SER A 197 -5.21 -0.62 3.10
CA SER A 197 -6.48 -1.17 2.66
C SER A 197 -6.44 -1.50 1.17
N GLN A 198 -7.06 -2.61 0.76
CA GLN A 198 -7.05 -3.10 -0.62
C GLN A 198 -8.47 -3.23 -1.14
N ASP A 199 -8.72 -2.73 -2.34
CA ASP A 199 -10.02 -2.83 -3.01
C ASP A 199 -9.97 -3.93 -4.07
N THR A 200 -10.96 -4.81 -4.08
CA THR A 200 -11.13 -5.74 -5.22
C THR A 200 -11.43 -4.96 -6.50
N PRO A 201 -11.14 -5.53 -7.67
CA PRO A 201 -11.80 -5.12 -8.91
C PRO A 201 -13.33 -5.04 -8.76
N VAL A 202 -13.95 -4.28 -9.66
CA VAL A 202 -15.41 -4.22 -9.73
C VAL A 202 -15.96 -5.57 -10.18
N ALA A 203 -16.85 -6.16 -9.39
CA ALA A 203 -17.50 -7.41 -9.74
C ALA A 203 -18.55 -7.22 -10.84
N THR A 204 -18.33 -7.91 -11.96
CA THR A 204 -19.22 -7.91 -13.13
C THR A 204 -20.26 -9.04 -13.06
N LYS A 205 -19.92 -10.17 -12.43
CA LYS A 205 -20.80 -11.35 -12.34
C LYS A 205 -21.78 -11.22 -11.18
N LYS A 206 -23.06 -10.98 -11.50
CA LYS A 206 -24.17 -10.86 -10.54
C LYS A 206 -25.23 -11.90 -10.86
N GLU A 207 -25.60 -12.66 -9.85
CA GLU A 207 -26.69 -13.63 -9.86
C GLU A 207 -27.80 -13.12 -8.92
N ASN A 208 -29.04 -13.62 -9.03
CA ASN A 208 -30.22 -13.03 -8.36
C ASN A 208 -30.01 -12.61 -6.89
N LYS A 209 -29.30 -13.41 -6.09
CA LYS A 209 -29.04 -13.15 -4.66
C LYS A 209 -27.55 -13.10 -4.32
N CYS A 210 -26.68 -13.03 -5.32
CA CYS A 210 -25.25 -13.20 -5.10
C CYS A 210 -24.41 -12.34 -6.06
N ILE A 211 -23.32 -11.79 -5.58
CA ILE A 211 -22.28 -11.15 -6.42
C ILE A 211 -21.02 -11.98 -6.27
N VAL A 212 -20.44 -12.39 -7.40
CA VAL A 212 -19.25 -13.26 -7.45
C VAL A 212 -18.03 -12.39 -7.71
N PHE A 213 -16.99 -12.58 -6.90
CA PHE A 213 -15.71 -11.88 -6.99
C PHE A 213 -14.62 -12.81 -7.53
N ASN A 214 -14.37 -13.92 -6.83
CA ASN A 214 -13.26 -14.85 -7.08
C ASN A 214 -11.86 -14.21 -7.05
N GLU A 215 -11.71 -13.15 -6.25
CA GLU A 215 -10.47 -12.39 -6.13
C GLU A 215 -9.65 -12.84 -4.93
N GLU A 216 -8.33 -12.98 -5.08
CA GLU A 216 -7.43 -13.30 -3.97
C GLU A 216 -6.79 -12.03 -3.41
N VAL A 217 -6.96 -11.80 -2.11
CA VAL A 217 -6.41 -10.66 -1.38
C VAL A 217 -5.29 -11.15 -0.48
N HIS A 218 -4.10 -10.59 -0.65
CA HIS A 218 -2.94 -10.94 0.18
C HIS A 218 -2.83 -9.99 1.36
N ILE A 219 -2.82 -10.53 2.59
CA ILE A 219 -2.60 -9.73 3.78
C ILE A 219 -1.13 -9.31 3.82
N GLN A 220 -0.89 -8.00 3.81
CA GLN A 220 0.42 -7.39 3.58
C GLN A 220 1.34 -7.42 4.82
N LYS A 221 1.07 -8.33 5.77
CA LYS A 221 1.87 -8.60 6.97
C LYS A 221 1.75 -10.08 7.34
N SER A 222 2.82 -10.64 7.90
CA SER A 222 2.77 -11.98 8.47
C SER A 222 1.91 -12.02 9.73
N LEU A 223 1.28 -13.17 9.99
CA LEU A 223 0.42 -13.33 11.17
C LEU A 223 1.16 -13.09 12.50
N GLU A 224 2.44 -13.47 12.54
CA GLU A 224 3.31 -13.32 13.71
C GLU A 224 3.65 -11.85 14.00
N SER A 225 3.67 -10.99 12.97
CA SER A 225 3.95 -9.56 13.10
C SER A 225 2.75 -8.72 13.52
N LEU A 226 1.54 -9.28 13.42
CA LEU A 226 0.31 -8.57 13.76
C LEU A 226 0.06 -8.60 15.28
N PRO A 227 -0.34 -7.46 15.88
CA PRO A 227 -0.60 -7.38 17.31
C PRO A 227 -1.76 -8.29 17.73
N SER A 228 -1.79 -8.68 19.00
CA SER A 228 -2.92 -9.43 19.55
C SER A 228 -4.23 -8.65 19.41
N GLY A 229 -5.31 -9.33 19.04
CA GLY A 229 -6.64 -8.73 18.88
C GLY A 229 -6.86 -7.97 17.56
N PHE A 230 -5.98 -8.14 16.57
CA PHE A 230 -6.26 -7.65 15.22
C PHE A 230 -7.48 -8.38 14.61
N SER A 231 -8.12 -7.72 13.64
CA SER A 231 -9.16 -8.35 12.81
C SER A 231 -9.04 -7.88 11.35
N ILE A 232 -9.50 -8.72 10.45
CA ILE A 232 -9.61 -8.41 9.02
C ILE A 232 -11.05 -8.00 8.73
N PHE A 233 -11.24 -6.83 8.14
CA PHE A 233 -12.54 -6.26 7.81
C PHE A 233 -12.78 -6.31 6.31
N TYR A 234 -14.03 -6.54 5.93
CA TYR A 234 -14.49 -6.60 4.54
C TYR A 234 -15.68 -5.65 4.41
N GLU A 235 -15.55 -4.58 3.63
CA GLU A 235 -16.63 -3.63 3.38
C GLU A 235 -17.14 -3.75 1.96
N PHE A 236 -18.39 -4.15 1.80
CA PHE A 236 -19.03 -4.14 0.49
C PHE A 236 -19.48 -2.72 0.13
N LYS A 237 -18.97 -2.21 -0.98
CA LYS A 237 -19.21 -0.86 -1.49
C LYS A 237 -19.86 -0.92 -2.87
N HIS A 238 -20.61 0.11 -3.21
CA HIS A 238 -21.21 0.29 -4.54
C HIS A 238 -21.39 1.78 -4.84
N PHE A 239 -21.48 2.11 -6.12
CA PHE A 239 -21.79 3.45 -6.59
C PHE A 239 -23.29 3.73 -6.51
N LYS A 240 -23.66 4.92 -6.03
CA LYS A 240 -25.03 5.42 -5.99
C LYS A 240 -25.20 6.57 -6.98
N PRO A 241 -25.73 6.34 -8.20
CA PRO A 241 -25.82 7.35 -9.24
C PRO A 241 -26.56 8.61 -8.79
N LYS A 242 -27.71 8.44 -8.12
CA LYS A 242 -28.53 9.56 -7.62
C LYS A 242 -27.80 10.46 -6.62
N LYS A 243 -26.77 9.95 -5.96
CA LYS A 243 -25.99 10.69 -4.95
C LYS A 243 -24.56 10.98 -5.41
N ASN A 244 -24.20 10.56 -6.63
CA ASN A 244 -22.87 10.62 -7.20
C ASN A 244 -21.75 10.27 -6.20
N MET A 245 -21.91 9.18 -5.46
CA MET A 245 -20.97 8.79 -4.40
C MET A 245 -20.86 7.27 -4.26
N ILE A 246 -19.72 6.82 -3.75
CA ILE A 246 -19.53 5.46 -3.28
C ILE A 246 -20.14 5.33 -1.87
N SER A 247 -20.85 4.24 -1.61
CA SER A 247 -21.47 3.97 -0.31
C SER A 247 -21.18 2.54 0.13
N THR A 248 -20.62 2.39 1.34
CA THR A 248 -20.62 1.10 2.05
C THR A 248 -22.08 0.69 2.28
N LYS A 249 -22.44 -0.55 1.90
CA LYS A 249 -23.77 -1.12 2.15
C LYS A 249 -23.80 -1.92 3.44
N CYS A 250 -22.78 -2.75 3.62
CA CYS A 250 -22.61 -3.65 4.75
C CYS A 250 -21.13 -4.02 4.89
N TRP A 251 -20.81 -4.64 6.01
CA TRP A 251 -19.45 -5.03 6.34
C TRP A 251 -19.45 -6.38 7.06
N ALA A 252 -18.31 -7.06 7.04
CA ALA A 252 -18.02 -8.27 7.79
C ALA A 252 -16.62 -8.15 8.39
N PHE A 253 -16.28 -9.00 9.34
CA PHE A 253 -14.93 -9.09 9.87
C PHE A 253 -14.62 -10.52 10.31
N MET A 254 -13.33 -10.81 10.46
CA MET A 254 -12.79 -12.08 10.94
C MET A 254 -11.72 -11.77 12.00
N GLU A 255 -11.88 -12.33 13.19
CA GLU A 255 -10.91 -12.21 14.28
C GLU A 255 -9.78 -13.24 14.14
N LYS A 256 -8.65 -13.01 14.84
CA LYS A 256 -7.43 -13.81 14.72
C LYS A 256 -7.66 -15.31 14.97
N ASP A 257 -8.50 -15.66 15.94
CA ASP A 257 -8.81 -17.03 16.35
C ASP A 257 -9.76 -17.75 15.38
N GLU A 258 -10.45 -17.00 14.53
CA GLU A 258 -11.27 -17.52 13.43
C GLU A 258 -10.46 -17.85 12.18
N ILE A 259 -9.21 -17.37 12.08
CA ILE A 259 -8.32 -17.60 10.93
C ILE A 259 -7.85 -19.07 10.93
N LYS A 260 -8.50 -19.88 10.10
CA LYS A 260 -8.19 -21.29 9.88
C LYS A 260 -8.18 -21.56 8.38
N GLU A 261 -7.29 -22.44 7.93
CA GLU A 261 -7.20 -22.80 6.53
C GLU A 261 -8.51 -23.40 6.02
N GLY A 262 -8.95 -22.97 4.83
CA GLY A 262 -10.14 -23.49 4.18
C GLY A 262 -11.31 -22.50 4.09
N PRO A 263 -12.53 -22.98 3.82
CA PRO A 263 -13.69 -22.14 3.56
C PRO A 263 -14.23 -21.50 4.85
N VAL A 264 -14.63 -20.23 4.74
CA VAL A 264 -15.24 -19.44 5.83
C VAL A 264 -16.47 -18.71 5.29
N ALA A 265 -17.54 -18.65 6.09
CA ALA A 265 -18.73 -17.86 5.80
C ALA A 265 -18.93 -16.85 6.93
N LEU A 266 -18.91 -15.56 6.61
CA LEU A 266 -19.05 -14.48 7.59
C LEU A 266 -20.43 -13.83 7.49
N GLU A 267 -21.03 -13.49 8.64
CA GLU A 267 -22.23 -12.68 8.66
C GLU A 267 -21.98 -11.26 8.13
N LEU A 268 -23.06 -10.64 7.65
CA LEU A 268 -23.04 -9.27 7.17
C LEU A 268 -23.69 -8.35 8.18
N TYR A 269 -23.05 -7.22 8.44
CA TYR A 269 -23.47 -6.21 9.40
C TYR A 269 -23.87 -4.91 8.70
N GLN A 270 -24.79 -4.18 9.32
CA GLN A 270 -25.27 -2.90 8.84
C GLN A 270 -24.19 -1.83 9.00
N LYS A 271 -24.12 -0.93 8.02
CA LYS A 271 -23.29 0.27 8.13
C LYS A 271 -23.79 1.21 9.26
N PRO A 272 -22.93 2.10 9.78
CA PRO A 272 -21.49 2.24 9.47
C PRO A 272 -20.69 1.05 9.98
N ALA A 273 -19.50 0.82 9.41
CA ALA A 273 -18.56 -0.16 9.95
C ALA A 273 -18.08 0.28 11.33
N ASP A 274 -18.15 -0.59 12.34
CA ASP A 274 -17.61 -0.34 13.66
C ASP A 274 -16.33 -1.18 13.84
N TYR A 275 -15.19 -0.56 13.55
CA TYR A 275 -13.90 -1.24 13.64
C TYR A 275 -13.48 -1.61 15.08
N LYS A 276 -14.17 -1.09 16.10
CA LYS A 276 -13.98 -1.49 17.50
C LYS A 276 -14.94 -2.61 17.91
N ARG A 277 -15.86 -3.02 17.03
CA ARG A 277 -16.76 -4.17 17.20
C ARG A 277 -17.68 -4.03 18.42
N LYS A 278 -18.00 -2.80 18.84
CA LYS A 278 -18.80 -2.55 20.06
C LYS A 278 -20.31 -2.50 19.78
N HIS A 279 -20.70 -2.00 18.62
CA HIS A 279 -22.10 -1.78 18.25
C HIS A 279 -22.41 -2.42 16.91
N ILE A 280 -22.47 -3.74 16.90
CA ILE A 280 -22.68 -4.53 15.70
C ILE A 280 -24.18 -4.81 15.52
N LYS A 281 -24.71 -4.54 14.33
CA LYS A 281 -26.11 -4.83 13.96
C LYS A 281 -26.14 -5.74 12.75
N LEU A 282 -26.75 -6.91 12.87
CA LEU A 282 -26.88 -7.86 11.77
C LEU A 282 -27.69 -7.25 10.60
N LEU A 283 -27.20 -7.42 9.39
CA LEU A 283 -27.87 -6.96 8.16
C LEU A 283 -29.13 -7.79 7.88
N THR A 284 -29.05 -9.10 8.10
CA THR A 284 -30.11 -10.05 7.78
C THR A 284 -29.93 -11.36 8.55
N VAL A 285 -31.04 -11.97 8.98
CA VAL A 285 -31.08 -13.33 9.55
C VAL A 285 -31.18 -14.42 8.48
N LYS A 286 -31.43 -14.05 7.21
CA LYS A 286 -31.44 -14.99 6.08
C LYS A 286 -30.01 -15.53 5.85
N PRO A 287 -29.85 -16.76 5.32
CA PRO A 287 -28.55 -17.37 5.05
C PRO A 287 -27.87 -16.71 3.84
N LEU A 288 -27.38 -15.49 4.04
CA LEU A 288 -26.73 -14.63 3.06
C LEU A 288 -25.44 -14.12 3.70
N TYR A 289 -24.31 -14.68 3.26
CA TYR A 289 -23.00 -14.51 3.89
C TYR A 289 -21.98 -13.95 2.91
N LEU A 290 -20.87 -13.46 3.44
CA LEU A 290 -19.64 -13.32 2.67
C LEU A 290 -18.90 -14.66 2.70
N HIS A 291 -18.70 -15.28 1.55
CA HIS A 291 -17.99 -16.54 1.40
C HIS A 291 -16.54 -16.29 1.02
N LEU A 292 -15.64 -16.85 1.82
CA LEU A 292 -14.21 -16.69 1.73
C LEU A 292 -13.52 -18.06 1.72
N LYS A 293 -12.29 -18.11 1.21
CA LYS A 293 -11.37 -19.21 1.45
C LYS A 293 -10.03 -18.67 1.96
N VAL A 294 -9.65 -19.08 3.16
CA VAL A 294 -8.39 -18.75 3.81
C VAL A 294 -7.31 -19.70 3.33
N ILE A 295 -6.16 -19.15 2.94
CA ILE A 295 -5.02 -19.89 2.39
C ILE A 295 -3.75 -19.42 3.13
N PHE A 296 -3.01 -20.36 3.72
CA PHE A 296 -1.70 -20.07 4.28
C PHE A 296 -0.63 -20.27 3.23
N ASN A 297 0.24 -19.28 3.10
CA ASN A 297 1.42 -19.35 2.26
C ASN A 297 2.66 -19.39 3.17
N THR A 298 3.57 -20.31 2.86
CA THR A 298 4.89 -20.48 3.48
C THR A 298 5.98 -20.12 2.51
#